data_AF-A0A1V2PXT1-F1
#
_entry.id   AF-A0A1V2PXT1-F1
#
_cell.length_a   1.000
_cell.length_b   1.000
_cell.length_c   1.000
_cell.angle_alpha   90.00
_cell.angle_beta   90.00
_cell.angle_gamma   90.00
#
_symmetry.space_group_name_H-M   'P 1'
#
loop_
_entity.id
_entity.type
_entity.pdbx_description
1 polymer ?
#
loop_
_entity_poly.entity_id
_entity_poly.type
_entity_poly.pdbx_seq_one_letter_code
_entity_poly.pdbx_strand_id
1 'polypeptide(L)'
;MPEARPTLRELVLDAGNTFVTRVTAGALLRRRDAAGFETVASAFADADDNHADWIHTAVLDVFILSSRERDAAVRECTALTQDPDEQVRRGADKLIASLTKFNTVLRPAEDGPPAT
;
A
#
# COMPACT_ATOMS: atom_id res chain seq x y z
N MET A 1 12.10 6.03 -11.15
CA MET A 1 11.68 5.51 -12.47
C MET A 1 10.29 6.05 -12.80
N PRO A 2 10.11 7.37 -12.96
CA PRO A 2 8.82 7.95 -13.34
C PRO A 2 8.32 7.42 -14.69
N GLU A 3 9.23 7.06 -15.60
CA GLU A 3 8.92 6.59 -16.95
C GLU A 3 8.19 5.24 -16.96
N ALA A 4 8.47 4.37 -15.98
CA ALA A 4 7.85 3.04 -15.88
C ALA A 4 6.49 3.07 -15.17
N ARG A 5 6.12 4.19 -14.52
CA ARG A 5 4.92 4.28 -13.68
C ARG A 5 3.62 3.94 -14.43
N PRO A 6 3.39 4.40 -15.68
CA PRO A 6 2.17 4.04 -16.41
C PRO A 6 2.05 2.53 -16.65
N THR A 7 3.11 1.89 -17.13
CA THR A 7 3.14 0.44 -17.39
C THR A 7 2.99 -0.37 -16.09
N LEU A 8 3.63 0.06 -15.01
CA LEU A 8 3.48 -0.61 -13.71
C LEU A 8 2.04 -0.46 -13.17
N ARG A 9 1.40 0.69 -13.39
CA ARG A 9 0.00 0.91 -13.03
C ARG A 9 -0.94 0.00 -13.83
N GLU A 10 -0.68 -0.19 -15.13
CA GLU A 10 -1.44 -1.12 -15.97
C GLU A 10 -1.34 -2.56 -15.45
N LEU A 11 -0.16 -3.00 -15.02
CA LEU A 11 0.01 -4.33 -14.41
C LEU A 11 -0.70 -4.48 -13.06
N VAL A 12 -0.85 -3.39 -12.28
CA VAL A 12 -1.67 -3.42 -11.06
C VAL A 12 -3.17 -3.50 -11.40
N LEU A 13 -3.58 -3.01 -12.57
CA LEU A 13 -4.96 -3.05 -13.05
C LEU A 13 -5.14 -4.10 -14.16
N ASP A 14 -4.41 -5.21 -14.07
CA ASP A 14 -4.46 -6.25 -15.10
C ASP A 14 -5.83 -6.96 -15.08
N ALA A 15 -6.65 -6.62 -16.07
CA ALA A 15 -8.01 -7.16 -16.22
C ALA A 15 -8.04 -8.65 -16.62
N GLY A 16 -6.94 -9.18 -17.15
CA GLY A 16 -6.85 -10.56 -17.64
C GLY A 16 -6.42 -11.55 -16.55
N ASN A 17 -5.71 -11.08 -15.53
CA ASN A 17 -5.14 -11.92 -14.49
C ASN A 17 -4.93 -11.15 -13.17
N THR A 18 -5.86 -11.32 -12.24
CA THR A 18 -5.79 -10.70 -10.91
C THR A 18 -4.62 -11.17 -10.04
N PHE A 19 -3.97 -12.29 -10.38
CA PHE A 19 -2.71 -12.67 -9.72
C PHE A 19 -1.60 -11.67 -10.04
N VAL A 20 -1.59 -11.09 -11.25
CA VAL A 20 -0.66 -10.03 -11.65
C VAL A 20 -0.90 -8.78 -10.82
N THR A 21 -2.16 -8.41 -10.57
CA THR A 21 -2.54 -7.33 -9.65
C THR A 21 -1.92 -7.52 -8.27
N ARG A 22 -2.17 -8.67 -7.63
CA ARG A 22 -1.68 -8.97 -6.28
C ARG A 22 -0.15 -8.98 -6.22
N VAL A 23 0.51 -9.67 -7.14
CA VAL A 23 1.98 -9.80 -7.14
C VAL A 23 2.66 -8.47 -7.43
N THR A 24 2.16 -7.71 -8.40
CA THR A 24 2.75 -6.41 -8.78
C THR A 24 2.57 -5.38 -7.67
N ALA A 25 1.36 -5.24 -7.12
CA ALA A 25 1.12 -4.36 -5.97
C ALA A 25 2.00 -4.75 -4.78
N GLY A 26 2.07 -6.04 -4.46
CA GLY A 26 2.90 -6.55 -3.37
C GLY A 26 4.40 -6.28 -3.58
N ALA A 27 4.91 -6.41 -4.81
CA ALA A 27 6.30 -6.12 -5.13
C ALA A 27 6.61 -4.62 -4.98
N LEU A 28 5.71 -3.75 -5.46
CA LEU A 28 5.86 -2.29 -5.32
C LEU A 28 5.84 -1.86 -3.85
N LEU A 29 4.91 -2.38 -3.04
CA LEU A 29 4.81 -2.04 -1.61
C LEU A 29 6.02 -2.52 -0.79
N ARG A 30 6.62 -3.67 -1.14
CA ARG A 30 7.82 -4.20 -0.48
C ARG A 30 9.07 -3.34 -0.69
N ARG A 31 9.11 -2.50 -1.74
CA ARG A 31 10.22 -1.57 -1.98
C ARG A 31 10.31 -0.46 -0.93
N ARG A 32 9.20 -0.15 -0.25
CA ARG A 32 9.12 0.89 0.79
C ARG A 32 9.58 2.27 0.28
N ASP A 33 9.32 2.58 -1.00
CA ASP A 33 9.69 3.85 -1.61
C ASP A 33 8.45 4.60 -2.14
N ALA A 34 8.56 5.92 -2.22
CA ALA A 34 7.47 6.80 -2.63
C ALA A 34 6.90 6.42 -4.00
N ALA A 35 7.76 6.10 -4.98
CA ALA A 35 7.34 5.73 -6.32
C ALA A 35 6.46 4.46 -6.35
N GLY A 36 6.78 3.47 -5.50
CA GLY A 36 5.97 2.26 -5.34
C GLY A 36 4.61 2.58 -4.74
N PHE A 37 4.56 3.37 -3.68
CA PHE A 37 3.30 3.79 -3.06
C PHE A 37 2.45 4.66 -3.98
N GLU A 38 3.03 5.62 -4.70
CA GLU A 38 2.33 6.45 -5.69
C GLU A 38 1.70 5.61 -6.81
N THR A 39 2.43 4.61 -7.31
CA THR A 39 1.94 3.73 -8.38
C THR A 39 0.75 2.92 -7.91
N VAL A 40 0.84 2.31 -6.72
CA VAL A 40 -0.26 1.51 -6.15
C VAL A 40 -1.43 2.41 -5.76
N ALA A 41 -1.19 3.58 -5.17
CA ALA A 41 -2.24 4.54 -4.84
C ALA A 41 -3.02 4.95 -6.10
N SER A 42 -2.31 5.42 -7.13
CA SER A 42 -2.92 5.82 -8.40
C SER A 42 -3.72 4.69 -9.04
N ALA A 43 -3.24 3.44 -9.00
CA ALA A 43 -4.01 2.29 -9.45
C ALA A 43 -5.26 2.05 -8.59
N PHE A 44 -5.12 2.06 -7.27
CA PHE A 44 -6.20 1.76 -6.32
C PHE A 44 -7.33 2.81 -6.38
N ALA A 45 -7.02 4.05 -6.76
CA ALA A 45 -8.02 5.08 -7.00
C ALA A 45 -9.06 4.65 -8.05
N ASP A 46 -8.61 4.01 -9.13
CA ASP A 46 -9.43 3.64 -10.29
C ASP A 46 -9.77 2.15 -10.36
N ALA A 47 -9.29 1.35 -9.40
CA ALA A 47 -9.60 -0.06 -9.30
C ALA A 47 -11.11 -0.28 -9.14
N ASP A 48 -11.66 -1.20 -9.92
CA ASP A 48 -12.96 -1.80 -9.64
C ASP A 48 -12.90 -2.69 -8.38
N ASP A 49 -14.05 -3.20 -7.93
CA ASP A 49 -14.15 -3.99 -6.70
C ASP A 49 -13.25 -5.23 -6.71
N ASN A 50 -13.11 -5.90 -7.87
CA ASN A 50 -12.28 -7.09 -7.97
C ASN A 50 -10.79 -6.73 -7.84
N HIS A 51 -10.31 -5.71 -8.57
CA HIS A 51 -8.94 -5.23 -8.45
C HIS A 51 -8.65 -4.69 -7.04
N ALA A 52 -9.61 -3.98 -6.45
CA ALA A 52 -9.51 -3.43 -5.10
C ALA A 52 -9.29 -4.52 -4.05
N ASP A 53 -10.00 -5.65 -4.12
CA ASP A 53 -9.83 -6.79 -3.22
C ASP A 53 -8.43 -7.43 -3.33
N TRP A 54 -7.89 -7.52 -4.55
CA TRP A 54 -6.54 -8.05 -4.76
C TRP A 54 -5.43 -7.10 -4.32
N ILE A 55 -5.62 -5.79 -4.51
CA ILE A 55 -4.72 -4.76 -3.95
C ILE A 55 -4.78 -4.81 -2.41
N HIS A 56 -5.96 -4.92 -1.81
CA HIS A 56 -6.12 -5.07 -0.37
C HIS A 56 -5.41 -6.33 0.16
N THR A 57 -5.55 -7.45 -0.55
CA THR A 57 -4.85 -8.69 -0.21
C THR A 57 -3.33 -8.51 -0.26
N ALA A 58 -2.81 -7.81 -1.27
CA ALA A 58 -1.38 -7.51 -1.35
C ALA A 58 -0.90 -6.61 -0.19
N VAL A 59 -1.70 -5.63 0.24
CA VAL A 59 -1.41 -4.83 1.44
C VAL A 59 -1.33 -5.73 2.68
N LEU A 60 -2.31 -6.61 2.87
CA LEU A 60 -2.31 -7.55 4.00
C LEU A 60 -1.07 -8.44 4.00
N ASP A 61 -0.77 -9.10 2.87
CA ASP A 61 0.39 -9.98 2.70
C ASP A 61 1.71 -9.32 3.09
N VAL A 62 1.84 -8.03 2.82
CA VAL A 62 3.07 -7.27 2.99
C VAL A 62 3.21 -6.69 4.41
N PHE A 63 2.10 -6.40 5.10
CA PHE A 63 2.13 -5.61 6.33
C PHE A 63 1.53 -6.29 7.56
N ILE A 64 0.88 -7.45 7.42
CA ILE A 64 0.23 -8.14 8.56
C ILE A 64 1.20 -8.51 9.68
N LEU A 65 2.48 -8.70 9.38
CA LEU A 65 3.44 -9.19 10.37
C LEU A 65 3.89 -8.10 11.36
N SER A 66 4.08 -6.85 10.93
CA SER A 66 4.79 -5.83 11.71
C SER A 66 4.03 -4.51 11.80
N SER A 67 3.58 -4.16 13.01
CA SER A 67 3.00 -2.84 13.32
C SER A 67 3.93 -1.70 12.91
N ARG A 68 5.23 -1.82 13.20
CA ARG A 68 6.24 -0.80 12.85
C ARG A 68 6.27 -0.54 11.35
N GLU A 69 6.26 -1.59 10.53
CA GLU A 69 6.29 -1.45 9.07
C GLU A 69 4.97 -0.93 8.52
N ARG A 70 3.84 -1.42 9.05
CA ARG A 70 2.51 -0.90 8.72
C ARG A 70 2.41 0.59 9.02
N ASP A 71 2.86 1.02 10.21
CA ASP A 71 2.80 2.42 10.63
C ASP A 71 3.74 3.30 9.80
N ALA A 72 4.88 2.77 9.37
CA ALA A 72 5.74 3.44 8.40
C ALA A 72 5.02 3.64 7.06
N ALA A 73 4.35 2.62 6.54
CA ALA A 73 3.57 2.73 5.32
C ALA A 73 2.38 3.69 5.45
N VAL A 74 1.72 3.75 6.61
CA VAL A 74 0.67 4.75 6.88
C VAL A 74 1.25 6.17 6.78
N ARG A 75 2.45 6.41 7.32
CA ARG A 75 3.11 7.74 7.21
C ARG A 75 3.45 8.08 5.76
N GLU A 76 4.00 7.14 4.99
CA GLU A 76 4.26 7.34 3.56
C GLU A 76 2.97 7.67 2.79
N CYS A 77 1.89 6.91 3.01
CA CYS A 77 0.61 7.19 2.38
C CYS A 77 0.00 8.53 2.84
N THR A 78 0.20 8.91 4.11
CA THR A 78 -0.27 10.20 4.64
C THR A 78 0.39 11.36 3.90
N ALA A 79 1.69 11.27 3.58
CA ALA A 79 2.37 12.28 2.78
C ALA A 79 1.76 12.41 1.38
N LEU A 80 1.34 11.29 0.76
CA LEU A 80 0.70 11.26 -0.55
C LEU A 80 -0.71 11.86 -0.58
N THR A 81 -1.36 12.07 0.56
CA THR A 81 -2.67 12.78 0.60
C THR A 81 -2.56 14.24 0.19
N GLN A 82 -1.34 14.80 0.14
CA GLN A 82 -1.05 16.16 -0.31
C GLN A 82 -0.40 16.21 -1.70
N ASP A 83 -0.29 15.07 -2.40
CA ASP A 83 0.29 14.98 -3.74
C ASP A 83 -0.49 15.89 -4.72
N PRO A 84 0.16 16.59 -5.68
CA PRO A 84 -0.55 17.41 -6.66
C PRO A 84 -1.55 16.62 -7.54
N ASP A 85 -1.33 15.33 -7.74
CA ASP A 85 -2.21 14.44 -8.50
C ASP A 85 -3.39 13.95 -7.63
N GLU A 86 -4.61 14.37 -7.99
CA GLU A 86 -5.85 13.95 -7.32
C GLU A 86 -6.04 12.44 -7.30
N GLN A 87 -5.57 11.74 -8.32
CA GLN A 87 -5.66 10.29 -8.38
C GLN A 87 -4.77 9.63 -7.33
N VAL A 88 -3.57 10.16 -7.11
CA VAL A 88 -2.67 9.71 -6.04
C VAL A 88 -3.29 9.99 -4.67
N ARG A 89 -3.83 11.19 -4.44
CA ARG A 89 -4.46 11.55 -3.16
C ARG A 89 -5.59 10.58 -2.78
N ARG A 90 -6.57 10.37 -3.67
CA ARG A 90 -7.69 9.45 -3.43
C ARG A 90 -7.22 8.01 -3.22
N GLY A 91 -6.20 7.60 -3.95
CA GLY A 91 -5.57 6.29 -3.80
C GLY A 91 -4.88 6.12 -2.45
N ALA A 92 -4.20 7.16 -1.97
CA ALA A 92 -3.52 7.17 -0.69
C ALA A 92 -4.52 7.01 0.46
N ASP A 93 -5.67 7.68 0.40
CA ASP A 93 -6.75 7.51 1.39
C ASP A 93 -7.25 6.06 1.44
N LYS A 94 -7.43 5.40 0.27
CA LYS A 94 -7.81 3.98 0.20
C LYS A 94 -6.72 3.05 0.78
N LEU A 95 -5.45 3.36 0.55
CA LEU A 95 -4.33 2.60 1.13
C LEU A 95 -4.27 2.76 2.64
N ILE A 96 -4.43 3.97 3.18
CA ILE A 96 -4.50 4.23 4.62
C ILE A 96 -5.64 3.42 5.23
N ALA A 97 -6.84 3.50 4.64
CA ALA A 97 -8.00 2.74 5.11
C ALA A 97 -7.73 1.22 5.11
N SER A 98 -7.05 0.70 4.08
CA SER A 98 -6.66 -0.72 4.00
C SER A 98 -5.64 -1.10 5.07
N LEU A 99 -4.60 -0.29 5.28
CA LEU A 99 -3.55 -0.52 6.26
C LEU A 99 -4.11 -0.51 7.69
N THR A 100 -5.11 0.32 7.98
CA THR A 100 -5.70 0.42 9.33
C THR A 100 -6.82 -0.59 9.58
N LYS A 101 -7.23 -1.39 8.58
CA LYS A 101 -8.35 -2.33 8.68
C LYS A 101 -8.00 -3.63 9.44
N PHE A 102 -6.72 -3.97 9.54
CA PHE A 102 -6.25 -5.20 10.17
C PHE A 102 -5.29 -4.95 11.33
N ASN A 103 -5.27 -5.91 12.27
CA ASN A 103 -4.31 -5.96 13.36
C ASN A 103 -3.06 -6.71 12.93
N THR A 104 -1.89 -6.23 13.35
CA THR A 104 -0.62 -6.90 13.05
C THR A 104 -0.26 -7.94 14.10
N VAL A 105 0.46 -8.98 13.69
CA VAL A 105 0.91 -10.06 14.58
C VAL A 105 1.94 -9.57 15.60
N LEU A 106 2.93 -8.79 15.15
CA LEU A 106 3.97 -8.22 16.02
C LEU A 106 3.63 -6.76 16.36
N ARG A 107 3.25 -6.54 17.62
CA ARG A 107 3.10 -5.21 18.23
C ARG A 107 4.48 -4.74 18.73
N PRO A 108 4.77 -3.42 18.79
CA PRO A 108 6.02 -2.98 19.39
C PRO A 108 6.12 -3.53 20.80
N ALA A 109 7.33 -3.87 21.26
CA ALA A 109 7.53 -4.15 22.67
C ALA A 109 7.01 -2.91 23.42
N GLU A 110 6.00 -3.08 24.26
CA GLU A 110 5.63 -2.03 25.19
C GLU A 110 6.90 -1.76 25.99
N ASP A 111 7.40 -0.51 25.95
CA ASP A 111 8.52 -0.08 26.77
C ASP A 111 8.13 -0.32 28.23
N GLY A 112 8.48 -1.50 28.74
CA GLY A 112 8.27 -1.86 30.13
C GLY A 112 9.02 -0.85 31.00
N PRO A 113 8.47 -0.49 32.17
CA PRO A 113 9.12 0.48 33.04
C PRO A 113 10.57 0.04 33.34
N PRO A 114 11.54 0.98 33.41
CA PRO A 114 12.92 0.63 33.66
C PRO A 114 13.01 -0.15 34.97
N ALA A 115 13.68 -1.30 34.93
CA ALA A 115 13.94 -2.11 36.11
C ALA A 115 14.67 -1.24 37.15
N THR A 116 14.03 -1.06 38.31
CA THR A 116 14.57 -0.42 39.51
C THR A 116 15.77 -1.16 40.07
#